data_AF-A0A5S3XDQ1-F1
#
_entry.id   AF-A0A5S3XDQ1-F1
#
_cell.length_a   1.000
_cell.length_b   1.000
_cell.length_c   1.000
_cell.angle_alpha   90.00
_cell.angle_beta   90.00
_cell.angle_gamma   90.00
#
_symmetry.space_group_name_H-M   'P 1'
#
loop_
_entity.id
_entity.type
_entity.pdbx_description
1 polymer ?
#
loop_
_entity_poly.entity_id
_entity_poly.type
_entity_poly.pdbx_seq_one_letter_code
_entity_poly.pdbx_strand_id
1 'polypeptide(L)'
;MNKKIRNWSQYNRALVQRGNINIWLSESAILKWQNTVKHAGRGHSNHYSDLAIEICLILKAVLHLPLRALEGFVNSLLTMMDTSL
;
A
#
# COMPACT_ATOMS: atom_id res chain seq x y z
N MET A 1 16.48 -30.88 -14.66
CA MET A 1 15.68 -31.95 -14.02
C MET A 1 14.21 -31.54 -14.01
N ASN A 2 13.36 -32.12 -14.87
CA ASN A 2 11.94 -31.77 -14.98
C ASN A 2 11.12 -32.51 -13.91
N LYS A 3 10.59 -31.79 -12.91
CA LYS A 3 9.66 -32.37 -11.91
C LYS A 3 8.22 -32.25 -12.41
N LYS A 4 7.55 -33.39 -12.67
CA LYS A 4 6.11 -33.41 -12.96
C LYS A 4 5.31 -33.04 -11.71
N ILE A 5 4.41 -32.07 -11.84
CA ILE A 5 3.50 -31.66 -10.77
C ILE A 5 2.44 -32.74 -10.59
N ARG A 6 2.40 -33.35 -9.40
CA ARG A 6 1.48 -34.46 -9.07
C ARG A 6 0.18 -33.97 -8.43
N ASN A 7 0.21 -32.83 -7.74
CA ASN A 7 -0.94 -32.24 -7.07
C ASN A 7 -1.21 -30.84 -7.64
N TRP A 8 -2.05 -30.78 -8.68
CA TRP A 8 -2.43 -29.55 -9.36
C TRP A 8 -3.17 -28.57 -8.45
N SER A 9 -4.00 -29.06 -7.53
CA SER A 9 -4.75 -28.21 -6.58
C SER A 9 -3.80 -27.44 -5.67
N GLN A 10 -2.84 -28.13 -5.05
CA GLN A 10 -1.83 -27.50 -4.20
C GLN A 10 -0.95 -26.52 -4.98
N TYR A 11 -0.56 -26.89 -6.21
CA TYR A 11 0.23 -26.01 -7.08
C TYR A 11 -0.51 -24.72 -7.42
N ASN A 12 -1.79 -24.81 -7.83
CA ASN A 12 -2.61 -23.64 -8.11
C ASN A 12 -2.79 -22.75 -6.89
N ARG A 13 -3.01 -23.34 -5.69
CA ARG A 13 -3.11 -22.56 -4.46
C ARG A 13 -1.82 -21.79 -4.16
N ALA A 14 -0.66 -22.41 -4.39
CA ALA A 14 0.63 -21.75 -4.22
C ALA A 14 0.86 -20.62 -5.24
N LEU A 15 0.37 -20.77 -6.48
CA LEU A 15 0.42 -19.69 -7.47
C LEU A 15 -0.47 -18.50 -7.09
N VAL A 16 -1.69 -18.77 -6.63
CA VAL A 16 -2.59 -17.72 -6.12
C VAL A 16 -1.96 -17.00 -4.92
N GLN A 17 -1.42 -17.76 -3.96
CA GLN A 17 -0.75 -17.17 -2.79
C GLN A 17 0.46 -16.33 -3.17
N ARG A 18 1.19 -16.66 -4.25
CA ARG A 18 2.31 -15.85 -4.73
C ARG A 18 1.87 -14.47 -5.21
N GLY A 19 0.69 -14.38 -5.82
CA GLY A 19 0.09 -13.11 -6.26
C GLY A 19 -0.71 -12.39 -5.17
N ASN A 20 -0.92 -13.02 -4.01
CA ASN A 20 -1.67 -12.40 -2.92
C ASN A 20 -0.78 -11.42 -2.16
N ILE A 21 -1.16 -10.15 -2.16
CA ILE A 21 -0.41 -9.08 -1.49
C ILE A 21 -1.18 -8.65 -0.25
N ASN A 22 -0.60 -8.92 0.93
CA ASN A 22 -1.11 -8.42 2.20
C ASN A 22 -0.34 -7.15 2.58
N ILE A 23 -1.04 -6.04 2.70
CA ILE A 23 -0.45 -4.76 3.10
C ILE A 23 -0.74 -4.53 4.58
N TRP A 24 0.31 -4.49 5.39
CA TRP A 24 0.23 -4.19 6.82
C TRP A 24 0.72 -2.77 7.06
N LEU A 25 -0.17 -1.89 7.52
CA LEU A 25 0.19 -0.56 7.98
C LEU A 25 0.25 -0.57 9.50
N SER A 26 1.37 -0.11 10.06
CA SER A 26 1.48 -0.01 11.51
C SER A 26 0.51 1.05 12.03
N GLU A 27 -0.05 0.83 13.22
CA GLU A 27 -0.94 1.80 13.86
C GLU A 27 -0.28 3.19 13.98
N SER A 28 1.02 3.22 14.26
CA SER A 28 1.80 4.46 14.27
C SER A 28 1.85 5.18 12.93
N ALA A 29 1.84 4.45 11.81
CA ALA A 29 1.82 5.04 10.48
C ALA A 29 0.42 5.60 10.13
N ILE A 30 -0.63 4.93 10.58
CA ILE A 30 -2.02 5.40 10.46
C ILE A 30 -2.21 6.69 11.28
N LEU A 31 -1.78 6.68 12.55
CA LEU A 31 -1.87 7.84 13.44
C LEU A 31 -1.08 9.05 12.94
N LYS A 32 0.06 8.80 12.29
CA LYS A 32 0.90 9.85 11.69
C LYS A 32 0.54 10.13 10.24
N TRP A 33 -0.53 9.58 9.69
CA TRP A 33 -0.86 9.74 8.28
C TRP A 33 -1.17 11.20 7.92
N GLN A 34 -1.91 11.87 8.80
CA GLN A 34 -2.22 13.29 8.69
C GLN A 34 -1.14 14.12 9.36
N ASN A 35 -0.77 15.25 8.75
CA ASN A 35 0.15 16.18 9.39
C ASN A 35 -0.57 16.95 10.51
N THR A 36 -0.07 16.82 11.75
CA THR A 36 -0.62 17.50 12.92
C THR A 36 -0.01 18.89 13.13
N VAL A 37 1.09 19.20 12.45
CA VAL A 37 1.81 20.48 12.57
C VAL A 37 1.63 21.29 11.30
N LYS A 38 0.97 22.45 11.41
CA LYS A 38 0.82 23.36 10.28
C LYS A 38 2.15 24.02 9.97
N HIS A 39 2.72 23.76 8.80
CA HIS A 39 3.83 24.55 8.31
C HIS A 39 3.31 25.87 7.74
N ALA A 40 3.89 26.99 8.18
CA ALA A 40 3.49 28.34 7.78
C ALA A 40 4.08 28.78 6.41
N GLY A 41 4.86 27.92 5.75
CA GLY A 41 5.50 28.20 4.46
C GLY A 41 4.57 27.93 3.27
N ARG A 42 4.64 28.77 2.22
CA ARG A 42 3.89 28.57 0.98
C ARG A 42 4.44 27.36 0.22
N GLY A 43 3.56 26.48 -0.26
CA GLY A 43 3.91 25.40 -1.20
C GLY A 43 4.03 23.99 -0.62
N HIS A 44 4.04 23.84 0.71
CA HIS A 44 4.00 22.51 1.34
C HIS A 44 2.54 22.09 1.58
N SER A 45 2.21 20.83 1.28
CA SER A 45 0.93 20.27 1.70
C SER A 45 0.91 20.17 3.22
N ASN A 46 -0.06 20.80 3.86
CA ASN A 46 -0.28 20.71 5.31
C ASN A 46 -1.19 19.52 5.68
N HIS A 47 -1.54 18.67 4.71
CA HIS A 47 -2.50 17.57 4.92
C HIS A 47 -1.81 16.22 5.18
N TYR A 48 -0.70 15.94 4.50
CA TYR A 48 -0.01 14.65 4.58
C TYR A 48 1.33 14.81 5.30
N SER A 49 1.69 13.83 6.12
CA SER A 49 3.01 13.76 6.74
C SER A 49 4.07 13.25 5.76
N ASP A 50 5.34 13.50 6.08
CA ASP A 50 6.48 12.97 5.32
C ASP A 50 6.44 11.43 5.25
N LEU A 51 6.00 10.78 6.34
CA LEU A 51 5.82 9.32 6.40
C LEU A 51 4.75 8.83 5.42
N ALA A 52 3.61 9.54 5.32
CA ALA A 52 2.57 9.17 4.37
C ALA A 52 3.06 9.32 2.91
N ILE A 53 3.84 10.38 2.62
CA ILE A 53 4.44 10.60 1.31
C ILE A 53 5.46 9.49 0.99
N GLU A 54 6.33 9.14 1.94
CA GLU A 54 7.31 8.06 1.79
C GLU A 54 6.64 6.72 1.49
N ILE A 55 5.60 6.35 2.25
CA ILE A 55 4.82 5.12 2.02
C ILE A 55 4.20 5.13 0.62
N CYS A 56 3.60 6.25 0.20
CA CYS A 56 3.04 6.39 -1.15
C CYS A 56 4.12 6.19 -2.23
N LEU A 57 5.31 6.75 -2.05
CA LEU A 57 6.42 6.60 -3.00
C LEU A 57 6.98 5.18 -3.05
N ILE A 58 7.03 4.48 -1.91
CA ILE A 58 7.40 3.06 -1.85
C ILE A 58 6.38 2.21 -2.62
N LEU A 59 5.09 2.40 -2.34
CA LEU A 59 4.01 1.69 -3.05
C LEU A 59 4.07 1.95 -4.56
N LYS A 60 4.32 3.21 -4.96
CA LYS A 60 4.53 3.59 -6.35
C LYS A 60 5.67 2.80 -7.00
N ALA A 61 6.81 2.70 -6.31
CA ALA A 61 8.00 2.05 -6.82
C ALA A 61 7.82 0.52 -6.93
N VAL A 62 7.27 -0.10 -5.88
CA VAL A 62 7.08 -1.56 -5.80
C VAL A 62 5.99 -2.05 -6.75
N LEU A 63 4.89 -1.30 -6.88
CA LEU A 63 3.76 -1.65 -7.75
C LEU A 63 3.88 -1.03 -9.15
N HIS A 64 4.95 -0.27 -9.43
CA HIS A 64 5.19 0.42 -10.69
C HIS A 64 4.00 1.30 -11.17
N LEU A 65 3.31 1.96 -10.23
CA LEU A 65 2.12 2.76 -10.54
C LEU A 65 2.47 4.18 -11.03
N PRO A 66 1.75 4.74 -12.02
CA PRO A 66 1.75 6.18 -12.25
C PRO A 66 1.07 6.92 -11.08
N LEU A 67 1.40 8.20 -10.87
CA LEU A 67 0.93 8.97 -9.70
C LEU A 67 -0.60 8.98 -9.55
N ARG A 68 -1.35 9.10 -10.65
CA ARG A 68 -2.82 9.09 -10.62
C ARG A 68 -3.40 7.72 -10.24
N ALA A 69 -2.77 6.63 -10.67
CA ALA A 69 -3.20 5.28 -10.28
C ALA A 69 -2.85 4.98 -8.82
N LEU A 70 -1.68 5.46 -8.36
CA LEU A 70 -1.29 5.39 -6.95
C LEU A 70 -2.31 6.09 -6.06
N GLU A 71 -2.73 7.31 -6.42
CA GLU A 71 -3.74 8.06 -5.67
C GLU A 71 -5.04 7.26 -5.51
N GLY A 72 -5.57 6.70 -6.61
CA GLY A 72 -6.75 5.83 -6.57
C GLY A 72 -6.55 4.56 -5.72
N PHE A 73 -5.37 3.92 -5.82
CA PHE A 73 -5.02 2.74 -5.04
C PHE A 73 -4.97 3.04 -3.54
N VAL A 74 -4.27 4.10 -3.14
CA VAL A 74 -4.14 4.52 -1.74
C VAL A 74 -5.51 4.94 -1.19
N ASN A 75 -6.32 5.67 -1.94
CA ASN A 75 -7.68 6.01 -1.53
C ASN A 75 -8.53 4.75 -1.29
N SER A 76 -8.49 3.77 -2.20
CA SER A 76 -9.20 2.50 -2.01
C SER A 76 -8.72 1.74 -0.78
N LEU A 77 -7.41 1.76 -0.52
CA LEU A 77 -6.79 1.09 0.62
C LEU A 77 -7.23 1.74 1.94
N LEU A 78 -7.20 3.07 2.02
CA LEU A 78 -7.63 3.82 3.20
C LEU A 78 -9.13 3.64 3.46
N THR A 79 -9.98 3.66 2.42
CA THR A 79 -11.41 3.36 2.56
C THR A 79 -11.63 1.96 3.12
N MET A 80 -10.87 0.97 2.63
CA MET A 80 -10.97 -0.41 3.15
C MET A 80 -10.57 -0.49 4.63
N MET A 81 -9.57 0.29 5.06
CA MET A 81 -9.15 0.35 6.46
C MET A 81 -10.18 1.02 7.36
N ASP A 82 -10.84 2.08 6.89
CA ASP A 82 -11.92 2.75 7.61
C ASP A 82 -13.18 1.87 7.72
N THR A 83 -13.40 0.97 6.75
CA THR A 83 -14.44 -0.08 6.84
C THR A 83 -14.04 -1.30 7.69
N SER A 84 -12.81 -1.33 8.22
CA SER A 84 -12.28 -2.46 9.00
C SER A 84 -12.14 -2.19 10.50
N LEU A 85 -12.80 -1.16 11.02
CA LEU A 85 -13.08 -1.00 12.45
C LEU A 85 -14.37 -1.72 12.86
#